data_AF-A0AAV6CNL2-F1
#
_entry.id   AF-A0AAV6CNL2-F1
#
_cell.length_a   1.000
_cell.length_b   1.000
_cell.length_c   1.000
_cell.angle_alpha   90.00
_cell.angle_beta   90.00
_cell.angle_gamma   90.00
#
_symmetry.space_group_name_H-M   'P 1'
#
loop_
_entity.id
_entity.type
_entity.pdbx_description
1 polymer ?
#
loop_
_entity_poly.entity_id
_entity_poly.type
_entity_poly.pdbx_seq_one_letter_code
_entity_poly.pdbx_strand_id
1 'polypeptide(L)'
;MAARHPVLVLISEDPRVSHRANEAMRIALGIVAGETPVDVVLTGPAVHLLDEDTDDLVDGDDIAKFRASLKKLGIPFLVEAGAAPADPSWNADGHPVRPITAEEIAAL
;
A
#
# COMPACT_ATOMS: atom_id res chain seq x y z
N MET A 1 2.53 4.93 22.22
CA MET A 1 1.46 4.36 21.36
C MET A 1 1.35 5.27 20.16
N ALA A 2 1.48 4.75 18.94
CA ALA A 2 1.17 5.54 17.75
C ALA A 2 -0.29 5.98 17.83
N ALA A 3 -0.59 7.20 17.39
CA ALA A 3 -1.98 7.65 17.30
C ALA A 3 -2.71 6.74 16.31
N ARG A 4 -3.81 6.11 16.74
CA ARG A 4 -4.64 5.28 15.87
C ARG A 4 -5.39 6.18 14.90
N HIS A 5 -5.33 5.86 13.61
CA HIS A 5 -6.23 6.48 12.65
C HIS A 5 -7.61 5.82 12.74
N PRO A 6 -8.70 6.57 12.47
CA PRO A 6 -10.07 6.04 12.55
C PRO A 6 -10.37 4.97 11.48
N VAL A 7 -9.51 4.83 10.46
CA VAL A 7 -9.71 3.90 9.35
C VAL A 7 -8.41 3.15 9.06
N LEU A 8 -8.53 1.84 8.83
CA LEU A 8 -7.48 0.96 8.36
C LEU A 8 -7.91 0.36 7.02
N VAL A 9 -7.07 0.48 6.00
CA VAL A 9 -7.18 -0.28 4.74
C VAL A 9 -6.06 -1.31 4.73
N LEU A 10 -6.40 -2.57 5.01
CA LEU A 10 -5.49 -3.70 4.93
C LEU A 10 -5.63 -4.36 3.55
N ILE A 11 -4.53 -4.41 2.81
CA ILE A 11 -4.45 -4.99 1.47
C ILE A 11 -3.56 -6.24 1.53
N SER A 12 -4.11 -7.38 1.11
CA SER A 12 -3.43 -8.68 1.16
C SER A 12 -3.42 -9.43 -0.18
N GLU A 13 -4.27 -9.01 -1.13
CA GLU A 13 -4.41 -9.68 -2.41
C GLU A 13 -3.23 -9.37 -3.33
N ASP A 14 -2.84 -10.33 -4.17
CA ASP A 14 -1.74 -10.19 -5.12
C ASP A 14 -2.18 -9.38 -6.35
N PRO A 15 -1.60 -8.18 -6.60
CA PRO A 15 -1.98 -7.31 -7.73
C PRO A 15 -1.63 -7.89 -9.10
N ARG A 16 -0.79 -8.94 -9.17
CA ARG A 16 -0.41 -9.61 -10.42
C ARG A 16 -1.49 -10.58 -10.93
N VAL A 17 -2.44 -10.94 -10.07
CA VAL A 17 -3.50 -11.91 -10.42
C VAL A 17 -4.91 -11.46 -10.03
N SER A 18 -5.07 -10.31 -9.36
CA SER A 18 -6.35 -9.85 -8.84
C SER A 18 -6.51 -8.33 -8.90
N HIS A 19 -7.66 -7.86 -9.40
CA HIS A 19 -8.06 -6.44 -9.37
C HIS A 19 -8.25 -5.89 -7.95
N ARG A 20 -8.46 -6.76 -6.96
CA ARG A 20 -8.84 -6.36 -5.59
C ARG A 20 -7.80 -5.48 -4.91
N ALA A 21 -6.51 -5.70 -5.21
CA ALA A 21 -5.43 -4.89 -4.66
C ALA A 21 -5.54 -3.42 -5.12
N ASN A 22 -5.81 -3.22 -6.42
CA ASN A 22 -6.03 -1.90 -6.99
C ASN A 22 -7.33 -1.25 -6.48
N GLU A 23 -8.42 -2.03 -6.38
CA GLU A 23 -9.68 -1.54 -5.80
C GLU A 23 -9.49 -1.03 -4.37
N ALA A 24 -8.77 -1.78 -3.54
CA ALA A 24 -8.47 -1.38 -2.17
C ALA A 24 -7.61 -0.11 -2.12
N MET A 25 -6.61 0.01 -3.00
CA MET A 25 -5.79 1.22 -3.09
C MET A 25 -6.60 2.44 -3.56
N ARG A 26 -7.53 2.26 -4.50
CA ARG A 26 -8.47 3.30 -4.93
C ARG A 26 -9.40 3.75 -3.80
N ILE A 27 -9.88 2.80 -2.98
CA ILE A 27 -10.67 3.12 -1.77
C ILE A 27 -9.83 3.94 -0.79
N ALA A 28 -8.59 3.53 -0.50
CA ALA A 28 -7.67 4.27 0.37
C ALA A 28 -7.47 5.71 -0.12
N LEU A 29 -7.20 5.90 -1.42
CA LEU A 29 -7.08 7.24 -2.02
C LEU A 29 -8.35 8.07 -1.86
N GLY A 30 -9.53 7.47 -2.05
CA GLY A 30 -10.82 8.14 -1.83
C GLY A 30 -11.03 8.61 -0.39
N ILE A 31 -10.63 7.79 0.59
CA ILE A 31 -10.69 8.15 2.02
C ILE A 31 -9.75 9.31 2.33
N VAL A 32 -8.51 9.26 1.84
CA VAL A 32 -7.53 10.34 1.99
C VAL A 32 -8.03 11.65 1.37
N ALA A 33 -8.62 11.57 0.17
CA ALA A 33 -9.17 12.75 -0.51
C ALA A 33 -10.34 13.38 0.26
N GLY A 34 -11.03 12.61 1.09
CA GLY A 34 -12.04 13.10 2.04
C GLY A 34 -11.47 13.61 3.37
N GLU A 35 -10.15 13.85 3.44
CA GLU A 35 -9.42 14.33 4.62
C GLU A 35 -9.58 13.44 5.87
N THR A 36 -9.99 12.18 5.68
CA THR A 36 -10.10 11.22 6.77
C THR A 36 -8.75 10.54 6.98
N PRO A 37 -8.14 10.62 8.18
CA PRO A 37 -6.88 9.95 8.43
C PRO A 37 -7.03 8.43 8.30
N VAL A 38 -6.09 7.78 7.62
CA VAL A 38 -6.14 6.36 7.30
C VAL A 38 -4.76 5.72 7.35
N ASP A 39 -4.67 4.54 7.94
CA ASP A 39 -3.52 3.65 7.80
C ASP A 39 -3.72 2.74 6.58
N VAL A 40 -2.73 2.71 5.68
CA VAL A 40 -2.74 1.83 4.51
C VAL A 40 -1.69 0.75 4.72
N VAL A 41 -2.13 -0.49 4.96
CA VAL A 41 -1.26 -1.62 5.30
C VAL A 41 -1.18 -2.59 4.11
N LEU A 42 0.04 -2.98 3.74
CA LEU A 42 0.32 -4.04 2.77
C LEU A 42 0.81 -5.29 3.51
N THR A 43 0.17 -6.42 3.25
CA THR A 43 0.52 -7.74 3.79
C THR A 43 0.72 -8.73 2.65
N GLY A 44 1.53 -9.76 2.89
CA GLY A 44 1.77 -10.82 1.90
C GLY A 44 2.08 -10.28 0.49
N PRO A 45 1.43 -10.80 -0.57
CA PRO A 45 1.76 -10.43 -1.95
C PRO A 45 1.30 -9.02 -2.35
N ALA A 46 0.52 -8.31 -1.53
CA ALA A 46 0.11 -6.94 -1.83
C ALA A 46 1.28 -5.95 -1.89
N VAL A 47 2.44 -6.30 -1.34
CA VAL A 47 3.69 -5.52 -1.45
C VAL A 47 4.10 -5.23 -2.90
N HIS A 48 3.65 -6.05 -3.86
CA HIS A 48 3.90 -5.86 -5.29
C HIS A 48 3.13 -4.65 -5.89
N LEU A 49 2.26 -3.98 -5.12
CA LEU A 49 1.73 -2.65 -5.49
C LEU A 49 2.84 -1.59 -5.58
N LEU A 50 4.00 -1.85 -4.97
CA LEU A 50 5.17 -0.99 -4.97
C LEU A 50 6.24 -1.43 -5.96
N ASP A 51 5.98 -2.44 -6.80
CA ASP A 51 6.91 -2.80 -7.87
C ASP A 51 7.08 -1.62 -8.85
N GLU A 52 8.32 -1.41 -9.31
CA GLU A 52 8.65 -0.37 -10.29
C GLU A 52 7.95 -0.66 -11.62
N ASP A 53 8.14 -1.88 -12.12
CA ASP A 53 7.48 -2.37 -13.32
C ASP A 53 6.02 -2.74 -13.01
N THR A 54 5.11 -2.04 -13.67
CA THR A 54 3.67 -2.26 -13.52
C THR A 54 3.05 -3.06 -14.67
N ASP A 55 3.82 -3.45 -15.68
CA ASP A 55 3.31 -4.10 -16.90
C ASP A 55 2.66 -5.47 -16.60
N ASP A 56 3.17 -6.17 -15.58
CA ASP A 56 2.66 -7.47 -15.12
C ASP A 56 1.52 -7.34 -14.08
N LEU A 57 1.13 -6.13 -13.70
CA LEU A 57 0.04 -5.91 -12.74
C LEU A 57 -1.30 -5.85 -13.48
N VAL A 58 -2.33 -6.48 -12.91
CA VAL A 58 -3.66 -6.57 -13.52
C VAL A 58 -4.24 -5.19 -13.86
N ASP A 59 -4.00 -4.20 -13.00
CA ASP A 59 -4.44 -2.80 -13.18
C ASP A 59 -3.24 -1.81 -13.13
N GLY A 60 -2.11 -2.17 -13.74
CA GLY A 60 -0.83 -1.46 -13.60
C GLY A 60 -0.88 0.06 -13.81
N ASP A 61 -1.53 0.52 -14.88
CA ASP A 61 -1.68 1.95 -15.19
C ASP A 61 -2.37 2.73 -14.06
N ASP A 62 -3.41 2.16 -13.47
CA ASP A 62 -4.15 2.80 -12.38
C ASP A 62 -3.40 2.70 -11.06
N ILE A 63 -2.72 1.58 -10.83
CA ILE A 63 -1.83 1.39 -9.69
C ILE A 63 -0.74 2.47 -9.66
N ALA A 64 -0.06 2.71 -10.79
CA ALA A 64 0.97 3.74 -10.91
C ALA A 64 0.42 5.15 -10.60
N LYS A 65 -0.76 5.48 -11.13
CA LYS A 65 -1.43 6.79 -10.88
C LYS A 65 -1.83 6.96 -9.41
N PHE A 66 -2.39 5.94 -8.77
CA PHE A 66 -2.81 6.00 -7.38
C PHE A 66 -1.63 6.04 -6.42
N ARG A 67 -0.58 5.24 -6.67
CA ARG A 67 0.69 5.30 -5.94
C ARG A 67 1.30 6.69 -5.99
N ALA A 68 1.42 7.28 -7.19
CA ALA A 68 1.92 8.65 -7.35
C ALA A 68 1.08 9.69 -6.60
N SER A 69 -0.25 9.53 -6.59
CA SER A 69 -1.17 10.40 -5.86
C SER A 69 -0.97 10.30 -4.34
N LEU A 70 -0.96 9.08 -3.80
CA LEU A 70 -0.72 8.82 -2.36
C LEU A 70 0.65 9.36 -1.92
N LYS A 71 1.68 9.21 -2.76
CA LYS A 71 3.02 9.75 -2.50
C LYS A 71 3.02 11.26 -2.39
N LYS A 72 2.37 11.95 -3.33
CA LYS A 72 2.23 13.42 -3.32
C LYS A 72 1.48 13.93 -2.09
N LEU A 73 0.51 13.15 -1.61
CA LEU A 73 -0.26 13.42 -0.40
C LEU A 73 0.51 13.07 0.89
N GLY A 74 1.72 12.50 0.79
CA GLY A 74 2.55 12.14 1.92
C GLY A 74 2.04 10.93 2.72
N ILE A 75 1.19 10.10 2.10
CA ILE A 75 0.61 8.92 2.75
C ILE A 75 1.59 7.75 2.67
N PRO A 76 2.12 7.25 3.79
CA PRO A 76 3.02 6.10 3.77
C PRO A 76 2.25 4.79 3.62
N PHE A 77 2.91 3.77 3.07
CA PHE A 77 2.46 2.39 3.23
C PHE A 77 3.11 1.78 4.47
N LEU A 78 2.29 1.15 5.29
CA LEU A 78 2.74 0.29 6.38
C LEU A 78 2.93 -1.12 5.81
N VAL A 79 4.15 -1.61 5.74
CA VAL A 79 4.46 -2.90 5.12
C VAL A 79 4.74 -3.93 6.19
N GLU A 80 4.05 -5.06 6.14
CA GLU A 80 4.27 -6.18 7.06
C GLU A 80 5.75 -6.60 7.07
N ALA A 81 6.33 -6.70 8.26
CA ALA A 81 7.72 -7.05 8.45
C ALA A 81 8.03 -8.41 7.80
N GLY A 82 8.99 -8.43 6.89
CA GLY A 82 9.38 -9.64 6.15
C GLY A 82 8.57 -9.92 4.88
N ALA A 83 7.53 -9.14 4.58
CA ALA A 83 6.78 -9.26 3.33
C ALA A 83 7.47 -8.58 2.14
N ALA A 84 8.22 -7.48 2.39
CA ALA A 84 8.93 -6.76 1.35
C ALA A 84 9.90 -7.70 0.57
N PRO A 85 9.86 -7.73 -0.77
CA PRO A 85 10.80 -8.48 -1.59
C PRO A 85 12.25 -8.07 -1.33
N ALA A 86 13.17 -9.02 -1.48
CA ALA A 86 14.61 -8.74 -1.42
C ALA A 86 15.17 -8.07 -2.69
N ASP A 87 14.34 -7.94 -3.73
CA ASP A 87 14.70 -7.29 -4.98
C ASP A 87 14.99 -5.80 -4.75
N PRO A 88 16.20 -5.30 -5.09
CA PRO A 88 16.55 -3.89 -4.89
C PRO A 88 15.74 -2.91 -5.77
N SER A 89 15.05 -3.39 -6.81
CA SER A 89 14.14 -2.58 -7.63
C SER A 89 12.76 -2.41 -6.99
N TRP A 90 12.44 -3.18 -5.94
CA TRP A 90 11.19 -3.02 -5.21
C TRP A 90 11.11 -1.63 -4.58
N ASN A 91 10.02 -0.91 -4.85
CA ASN A 91 9.82 0.48 -4.43
C ASN A 91 10.95 1.43 -4.90
N ALA A 92 11.49 1.22 -6.11
CA ALA A 92 12.50 2.11 -6.71
C ALA A 92 12.05 3.59 -6.78
N ASP A 93 10.74 3.80 -6.93
CA ASP A 93 10.13 5.13 -6.87
C ASP A 93 10.30 5.82 -5.51
N GLY A 94 10.69 5.11 -4.45
CA GLY A 94 10.90 5.68 -3.12
C GLY A 94 9.60 6.19 -2.50
N HIS A 95 8.51 5.45 -2.63
CA HIS A 95 7.29 5.73 -1.87
C HIS A 95 7.60 5.55 -0.37
N PRO A 96 7.14 6.46 0.51
CA PRO A 96 7.37 6.32 1.95
C PRO A 96 6.81 5.00 2.49
N VAL A 97 7.69 4.15 3.02
CA VAL A 97 7.32 2.86 3.63
C VAL A 97 7.76 2.84 5.09
N ARG A 98 6.92 2.28 5.96
CA ARG A 98 7.27 1.96 7.34
C ARG A 98 7.00 0.47 7.60
N PRO A 99 7.97 -0.30 8.12
CA PRO A 99 7.70 -1.67 8.54
C PRO A 99 6.71 -1.70 9.72
N ILE A 100 5.86 -2.72 9.77
CA ILE A 100 4.90 -2.98 10.86
C ILE A 100 4.81 -4.49 11.15
N THR A 101 4.69 -4.90 12.41
CA THR A 101 4.48 -6.33 12.76
C THR A 101 3.00 -6.72 12.78
N ALA A 102 2.70 -8.02 12.76
CA ALA A 102 1.33 -8.52 12.88
C ALA A 102 0.66 -8.07 14.20
N GLU A 103 1.41 -8.04 15.31
CA GLU A 103 0.92 -7.55 16.61
C GLU A 103 0.62 -6.05 16.57
N GLU A 104 1.43 -5.26 15.86
CA GLU A 104 1.19 -3.84 15.67
C GLU A 104 -0.03 -3.59 14.76
N ILE A 105 -0.20 -4.37 13.69
CA ILE A 105 -1.39 -4.32 12.82
C ILE A 105 -2.66 -4.61 13.64
N ALA A 106 -2.64 -5.66 14.47
CA ALA A 106 -3.76 -6.01 15.35
C ALA A 106 -4.07 -4.93 16.41
N ALA A 107 -3.12 -4.03 16.66
CA ALA A 107 -3.25 -2.93 17.60
C ALA A 107 -3.57 -1.57 16.96
N LEU A 108 -3.76 -1.49 15.64
CA LEU A 108 -4.26 -0.29 14.96
C LEU A 108 -5.74 -0.01 15.29
#